data_AF-A0AAV9JEZ8-F1
#
_entry.id   AF-A0AAV9JEZ8-F1
#
_cell.length_a   1.000
_cell.length_b   1.000
_cell.length_c   1.000
_cell.angle_alpha   90.00
_cell.angle_beta   90.00
_cell.angle_gamma   90.00
#
_symmetry.space_group_name_H-M   'P 1'
#
loop_
_entity.id
_entity.type
_entity.pdbx_description
1 polymer ?
#
loop_
_entity_poly.entity_id
_entity_poly.type
_entity_poly.pdbx_seq_one_letter_code
_entity_poly.pdbx_strand_id
1 'polypeptide(L)'
;MASSFFRRPSLLRLKAGFTPTSLTNHEPAARNSITFNISGTLPRHYAVQVPPSPGLKEPVTSPRDTDKYWQKVKIWENVTKEDFLSYRWQGANTIERQDKLLHFLEKVLPEVLPQPANGDLVSPQTMKRDDFLADVLDGMRLAPMSIRLTPHMLSVVDWTNPIVDPIRRQFIPLKSTLVRDLPRLALDSLYETHDSPVPGLVHRYPEKVLFLATSVCPVYCRFCTRSYAVGGPTESVNKTPTRPGRKRWEAMFEYIEKTPVVQDIVVSGGDSYMLHADHLRLIGERLLAMPNVKRFRFATKGLAVCPMRILDHSDGWTEAFVELSNKGRSMGKQVAMHTHFNHPKEITWVTELAARRLFEHGVTVRNQTVLLRGVNDDLETMSTLIRRLADLNIQPYYVYQADMVRGVEDMRSPLWKILELEKHIRGTIAGFMTPSFIVDLPGGGGKRLANSFETYDRASGISTWKAPGVTGDEVFEYHDPVI
;
A
#
# COMPACT_ATOMS: atom_id res chain seq x y z
N MET A 1 18.22 -47.28 34.92
CA MET A 1 17.33 -46.92 36.05
C MET A 1 17.07 -45.42 35.91
N ALA A 2 15.87 -44.87 35.72
CA ALA A 2 14.52 -45.34 36.00
C ALA A 2 13.55 -44.95 34.87
N SER A 3 12.54 -45.79 34.72
CA SER A 3 11.37 -45.75 33.86
C SER A 3 10.25 -44.87 34.41
N SER A 4 9.44 -44.27 33.53
CA SER A 4 7.96 -44.10 33.63
C SER A 4 7.53 -42.86 32.84
N PHE A 5 6.42 -42.75 32.13
CA PHE A 5 5.35 -43.65 31.67
C PHE A 5 4.62 -42.83 30.59
N PHE A 6 4.44 -43.39 29.39
CA PHE A 6 3.56 -42.85 28.35
C PHE A 6 2.10 -42.98 28.80
N ARG A 7 1.30 -41.90 28.71
CA ARG A 7 -0.17 -41.96 28.73
C ARG A 7 -0.74 -41.39 27.43
N ARG A 8 -1.35 -42.28 26.65
CA ARG A 8 -2.24 -41.99 25.51
C ARG A 8 -3.59 -41.49 26.03
N PRO A 9 -4.25 -40.52 25.38
CA PRO A 9 -5.68 -40.30 25.57
C PRO A 9 -6.49 -41.25 24.68
N SER A 10 -7.47 -41.90 25.32
CA SER A 10 -8.44 -42.82 24.75
C SER A 10 -9.47 -42.14 23.86
N LEU A 11 -9.72 -42.74 22.70
CA LEU A 11 -10.83 -42.50 21.80
C LEU A 11 -12.19 -42.73 22.50
N LEU A 12 -12.96 -41.67 22.74
CA LEU A 12 -14.40 -41.78 22.99
C LEU A 12 -15.15 -41.86 21.66
N ARG A 13 -15.69 -43.06 21.36
CA ARG A 13 -16.71 -43.28 20.33
C ARG A 13 -18.06 -42.82 20.87
N LEU A 14 -18.57 -41.69 20.39
CA LEU A 14 -19.99 -41.37 20.48
C LEU A 14 -20.72 -42.01 19.29
N LYS A 15 -21.51 -43.05 19.57
CA LYS A 15 -22.50 -43.60 18.65
C LYS A 15 -23.71 -42.67 18.64
N ALA A 16 -23.91 -41.91 17.56
CA ALA A 16 -25.21 -41.32 17.24
C ALA A 16 -25.77 -42.10 16.04
N GLY A 17 -26.82 -42.89 16.28
CA GLY A 17 -27.56 -43.58 15.26
C GLY A 17 -28.44 -42.59 14.50
N PHE A 18 -28.18 -42.43 13.21
CA PHE A 18 -29.13 -41.84 12.27
C PHE A 18 -29.68 -42.97 11.40
N THR A 19 -30.93 -43.33 11.64
CA THR A 19 -31.75 -44.16 10.75
C THR A 19 -32.25 -43.30 9.58
N PRO A 20 -32.12 -43.76 8.32
CA PRO A 20 -32.69 -43.07 7.17
C PRO A 20 -34.13 -43.55 6.96
N THR A 21 -35.12 -42.68 7.22
CA THR A 21 -36.50 -42.92 6.77
C THR A 21 -36.64 -42.54 5.31
N SER A 22 -36.88 -43.55 4.49
CA SER A 22 -37.40 -43.47 3.13
C SER A 22 -38.78 -42.84 3.11
N LEU A 23 -38.99 -41.84 2.26
CA LEU A 23 -40.34 -41.52 1.75
C LEU A 23 -40.31 -41.51 0.23
N THR A 24 -41.23 -42.31 -0.28
CA THR A 24 -41.44 -42.75 -1.64
C THR A 24 -42.19 -41.71 -2.49
N ASN A 25 -41.86 -41.73 -3.79
CA ASN A 25 -42.63 -41.33 -4.97
C ASN A 25 -44.04 -40.75 -4.75
N HIS A 26 -44.24 -39.50 -5.19
CA HIS A 26 -45.55 -38.97 -5.57
C HIS A 26 -45.63 -38.84 -7.10
N GLU A 27 -46.61 -39.53 -7.69
CA GLU A 27 -47.10 -39.30 -9.06
C GLU A 27 -47.98 -38.03 -9.14
N PRO A 28 -48.18 -37.44 -10.35
CA PRO A 28 -48.63 -36.08 -10.52
C PRO A 28 -50.17 -35.96 -10.59
N ALA A 29 -50.74 -34.97 -9.90
CA ALA A 29 -52.16 -34.64 -10.02
C ALA A 29 -52.39 -33.15 -10.38
N ALA A 30 -53.05 -32.96 -11.52
CA ALA A 30 -53.91 -31.85 -11.94
C ALA A 30 -53.39 -30.39 -11.83
N ARG A 31 -53.07 -29.80 -12.99
CA ARG A 31 -53.03 -28.34 -13.19
C ARG A 31 -54.45 -27.78 -13.13
N ASN A 32 -54.80 -27.09 -12.05
CA ASN A 32 -55.91 -26.12 -12.04
C ASN A 32 -55.32 -24.71 -12.14
N SER A 33 -55.51 -24.08 -13.31
CA SER A 33 -55.24 -22.66 -13.52
C SER A 33 -56.29 -21.82 -12.79
N ILE A 34 -55.89 -21.12 -11.73
CA ILE A 34 -56.70 -20.08 -11.11
C ILE A 34 -56.26 -18.74 -11.71
N THR A 35 -57.10 -18.19 -12.59
CA THR A 35 -57.02 -16.82 -13.08
C THR A 35 -57.57 -15.88 -12.00
N PHE A 36 -56.71 -15.01 -11.44
CA PHE A 36 -57.18 -13.89 -10.62
C PHE A 36 -57.50 -12.69 -11.52
N ASN A 37 -58.77 -12.33 -11.54
CA ASN A 37 -59.27 -11.09 -12.13
C ASN A 37 -59.12 -9.98 -11.08
N ILE A 38 -58.23 -9.01 -11.30
CA ILE A 38 -58.08 -7.85 -10.42
C ILE A 38 -58.61 -6.61 -11.17
N SER A 39 -59.92 -6.37 -11.06
CA SER A 39 -60.51 -5.06 -11.34
C SER A 39 -60.58 -4.28 -10.02
N GLY A 40 -59.56 -3.47 -9.77
CA GLY A 40 -59.48 -2.57 -8.62
C GLY A 40 -58.49 -1.45 -8.91
N THR A 41 -58.99 -0.21 -8.95
CA THR A 41 -58.23 1.02 -9.19
C THR A 41 -57.19 1.25 -8.08
N LEU A 42 -55.91 1.20 -8.45
CA LEU A 42 -54.78 1.57 -7.58
C LEU A 42 -54.80 3.08 -7.28
N PRO A 43 -54.62 3.52 -6.02
CA PRO A 43 -54.47 4.94 -5.72
C PRO A 43 -53.17 5.50 -6.32
N ARG A 44 -53.30 6.73 -6.83
CA ARG A 44 -52.27 7.49 -7.53
C ARG A 44 -50.94 7.55 -6.77
N HIS A 45 -49.88 7.29 -7.52
CA HIS A 45 -48.46 7.47 -7.23
C HIS A 45 -48.12 8.54 -6.18
N TYR A 46 -47.43 8.15 -5.11
CA TYR A 46 -46.39 9.01 -4.53
C TYR A 46 -45.21 9.00 -5.51
N ALA A 47 -45.27 9.88 -6.51
CA ALA A 47 -44.11 10.20 -7.31
C ALA A 47 -43.15 10.99 -6.40
N VAL A 48 -42.17 10.31 -5.81
CA VAL A 48 -40.98 11.01 -5.32
C VAL A 48 -40.37 11.65 -6.55
N GLN A 49 -40.44 12.99 -6.63
CA GLN A 49 -39.67 13.75 -7.60
C GLN A 49 -38.19 13.53 -7.28
N VAL A 50 -37.60 12.51 -7.89
CA VAL A 50 -36.15 12.45 -8.03
C VAL A 50 -35.81 13.63 -8.95
N PRO A 51 -35.05 14.63 -8.49
CA PRO A 51 -34.57 15.67 -9.39
C PRO A 51 -33.89 14.98 -10.56
N PRO A 52 -34.06 15.47 -11.80
CA PRO A 52 -33.36 14.87 -12.94
C PRO A 52 -31.90 14.79 -12.57
N SER A 53 -31.33 13.58 -12.58
CA SER A 53 -29.88 13.41 -12.49
C SER A 53 -29.30 14.41 -13.48
N PRO A 54 -28.37 15.29 -13.06
CA PRO A 54 -27.67 16.16 -14.00
C PRO A 54 -27.20 15.23 -15.11
N GLY A 55 -27.70 15.46 -16.33
CA GLY A 55 -27.56 14.50 -17.41
C GLY A 55 -26.13 13.98 -17.41
N LEU A 56 -25.99 12.65 -17.33
CA LEU A 56 -24.68 12.02 -17.46
C LEU A 56 -24.14 12.55 -18.77
N LYS A 57 -23.20 13.50 -18.66
CA LYS A 57 -22.36 13.86 -19.80
C LYS A 57 -21.86 12.53 -20.32
N GLU A 58 -21.96 12.33 -21.64
CA GLU A 58 -21.27 11.25 -22.33
C GLU A 58 -19.90 11.08 -21.69
N PRO A 59 -19.39 9.83 -21.52
CA PRO A 59 -18.11 9.60 -20.87
C PRO A 59 -17.15 10.58 -21.51
N VAL A 60 -16.69 11.54 -20.72
CA VAL A 60 -15.81 12.56 -21.25
C VAL A 60 -14.57 11.75 -21.58
N THR A 61 -14.40 11.37 -22.84
CA THR A 61 -13.10 11.11 -23.45
C THR A 61 -12.40 12.46 -23.42
N SER A 62 -12.09 12.91 -22.21
CA SER A 62 -11.57 14.25 -22.05
C SER A 62 -10.20 14.21 -22.69
N PRO A 63 -9.86 15.20 -23.52
CA PRO A 63 -8.54 15.30 -24.15
C PRO A 63 -7.49 15.72 -23.11
N ARG A 64 -7.44 15.07 -21.94
CA ARG A 64 -6.67 15.53 -20.78
C ARG A 64 -5.26 14.96 -20.79
N ASP A 65 -4.34 15.92 -20.67
CA ASP A 65 -2.96 15.81 -20.25
C ASP A 65 -1.93 15.27 -21.24
N THR A 66 -1.55 16.18 -22.14
CA THR A 66 -0.17 16.33 -22.59
C THR A 66 0.62 17.33 -21.73
N ASP A 67 0.07 17.77 -20.58
CA ASP A 67 0.75 18.73 -19.69
C ASP A 67 2.11 18.15 -19.32
N LYS A 68 3.14 18.89 -19.69
CA LYS A 68 4.53 18.57 -19.40
C LYS A 68 4.81 19.05 -17.98
N TYR A 69 4.12 18.47 -16.99
CA TYR A 69 4.15 18.94 -15.60
C TYR A 69 5.57 19.02 -15.03
N TRP A 70 6.52 18.24 -15.56
CA TRP A 70 7.94 18.34 -15.24
C TRP A 70 8.61 19.64 -15.65
N GLN A 71 8.12 20.32 -16.69
CA GLN A 71 8.66 21.61 -17.14
C GLN A 71 8.34 22.75 -16.15
N LYS A 72 7.47 22.51 -15.15
CA LYS A 72 7.29 23.42 -14.00
C LYS A 72 8.52 23.41 -13.07
N VAL A 73 9.32 22.36 -13.13
CA VAL A 73 10.61 22.28 -12.44
C VAL A 73 11.66 22.96 -13.32
N LYS A 74 12.17 24.11 -12.86
CA LYS A 74 13.05 24.99 -13.66
C LYS A 74 14.21 24.27 -14.36
N ILE A 75 14.89 23.34 -13.68
CA ILE A 75 16.01 22.59 -14.26
C ILE A 75 15.60 21.63 -15.39
N TRP A 76 14.30 21.37 -15.56
CA TRP A 76 13.73 20.48 -16.56
C TRP A 76 12.79 21.19 -17.55
N GLU A 77 12.79 22.53 -17.57
CA GLU A 77 11.94 23.34 -18.45
C GLU A 77 12.10 22.96 -19.94
N ASN A 78 13.30 22.53 -20.34
CA ASN A 78 13.65 22.16 -21.72
C ASN A 78 13.64 20.64 -21.96
N VAL A 79 13.33 19.81 -20.96
CA VAL A 79 13.29 18.34 -21.13
C VAL A 79 12.09 17.99 -21.99
N THR A 80 12.35 17.24 -23.07
CA THR A 80 11.31 16.83 -24.01
C THR A 80 10.37 15.81 -23.39
N LYS A 81 9.19 15.62 -24.00
CA LYS A 81 8.24 14.57 -23.60
C LYS A 81 8.85 13.18 -23.78
N GLU A 82 9.58 12.97 -24.87
CA GLU A 82 10.24 11.69 -25.16
C GLU A 82 11.29 11.36 -24.10
N ASP A 83 12.17 12.32 -23.78
CA ASP A 83 13.17 12.15 -22.74
C ASP A 83 12.53 11.89 -21.39
N PHE A 84 11.56 12.72 -20.97
CA PHE A 84 10.96 12.56 -19.65
C PHE A 84 10.21 11.23 -19.50
N LEU A 85 9.54 10.75 -20.56
CA LEU A 85 8.85 9.46 -20.54
C LEU A 85 9.78 8.26 -20.70
N SER A 86 11.06 8.47 -21.00
CA SER A 86 12.05 7.39 -21.02
C SER A 86 12.35 6.91 -19.60
N TYR A 87 12.14 5.61 -19.34
CA TYR A 87 12.54 5.01 -18.06
C TYR A 87 14.04 5.13 -17.82
N ARG A 88 14.85 4.97 -18.88
CA ARG A 88 16.30 5.17 -18.81
C ARG A 88 16.65 6.59 -18.36
N TRP A 89 15.98 7.61 -18.89
CA TRP A 89 16.20 9.00 -18.47
C TRP A 89 15.79 9.23 -17.01
N GLN A 90 14.65 8.67 -16.58
CA GLN A 90 14.21 8.72 -15.17
C GLN A 90 15.26 8.13 -14.24
N GLY A 91 15.83 6.97 -14.61
CA GLY A 91 16.91 6.32 -13.87
C GLY A 91 18.18 7.16 -13.81
N ALA A 92 18.62 7.70 -14.95
CA ALA A 92 19.84 8.51 -15.05
C ALA A 92 19.76 9.83 -14.24
N ASN A 93 18.56 10.38 -14.08
CA ASN A 93 18.31 11.63 -13.37
C ASN A 93 17.73 11.43 -11.96
N THR A 94 17.70 10.19 -11.45
CA THR A 94 17.28 9.91 -10.07
C THR A 94 18.25 10.54 -9.07
N ILE A 95 17.71 11.29 -8.11
CA ILE A 95 18.46 11.88 -7.01
C ILE A 95 18.60 10.84 -5.90
N GLU A 96 19.81 10.37 -5.66
CA GLU A 96 20.10 9.29 -4.68
C GLU A 96 21.16 9.68 -3.64
N ARG A 97 21.60 10.94 -3.66
CA ARG A 97 22.60 11.48 -2.75
C ARG A 97 22.18 12.85 -2.22
N GLN A 98 22.65 13.16 -1.02
CA GLN A 98 22.37 14.42 -0.33
C GLN A 98 22.84 15.65 -1.12
N ASP A 99 24.06 15.64 -1.65
CA ASP A 99 24.62 16.75 -2.44
C ASP A 99 23.78 17.03 -3.71
N LYS A 100 23.36 15.97 -4.40
CA LYS A 100 22.45 16.08 -5.56
C LYS A 100 21.09 16.67 -5.17
N LEU A 101 20.54 16.28 -4.02
CA LEU A 101 19.27 16.85 -3.53
C LEU A 101 19.42 18.33 -3.20
N LEU A 102 20.45 18.71 -2.45
CA LEU A 102 20.68 20.11 -2.07
C LEU A 102 20.88 20.99 -3.32
N HIS A 103 21.65 20.52 -4.29
CA HIS A 103 21.82 21.21 -5.56
C HIS A 103 20.49 21.38 -6.32
N PHE A 104 19.67 20.33 -6.38
CA PHE A 104 18.34 20.41 -6.98
C PHE A 104 17.47 21.47 -6.29
N LEU A 105 17.40 21.42 -4.96
CA LEU A 105 16.57 22.33 -4.16
C LEU A 105 17.04 23.79 -4.31
N GLU A 106 18.34 24.04 -4.32
CA GLU A 106 18.91 25.38 -4.53
C GLU A 106 18.43 26.03 -5.83
N LYS A 107 18.31 25.22 -6.90
CA LYS A 107 17.89 25.67 -8.24
C LYS A 107 16.38 25.82 -8.42
N VAL A 108 15.59 25.09 -7.63
CA VAL A 108 14.14 24.97 -7.84
C VAL A 108 13.34 25.78 -6.81
N LEU A 109 13.85 25.96 -5.59
CA LEU A 109 13.17 26.72 -4.55
C LEU A 109 13.22 28.24 -4.81
N PRO A 110 12.14 28.98 -4.52
CA PRO A 110 12.19 30.44 -4.43
C PRO A 110 13.09 30.89 -3.27
N GLU A 111 13.54 32.15 -3.31
CA GLU A 111 14.41 32.73 -2.27
C GLU A 111 13.72 32.79 -0.90
N VAL A 112 12.42 33.04 -0.90
CA VAL A 112 11.56 33.12 0.28
C VAL A 112 10.38 32.17 0.09
N LEU A 113 10.18 31.31 1.07
CA LEU A 113 9.17 30.26 1.07
C LEU A 113 8.04 30.65 2.03
N PRO A 114 6.77 30.41 1.66
CA PRO A 114 5.66 30.56 2.58
C PRO A 114 5.75 29.51 3.69
N GLN A 115 5.56 29.93 4.94
CA GLN A 115 5.37 29.02 6.08
C GLN A 115 3.91 29.07 6.54
N PRO A 116 3.32 27.91 6.89
CA PRO A 116 2.04 27.88 7.56
C PRO A 116 2.14 28.61 8.90
N ALA A 117 1.09 29.34 9.28
CA ALA A 117 1.02 29.96 10.59
C ALA A 117 1.02 28.88 11.69
N ASN A 118 1.80 29.08 12.76
CA ASN A 118 1.79 28.24 13.95
C ASN A 118 0.93 28.90 15.04
N GLY A 119 -0.14 28.22 15.49
CA GLY A 119 -0.96 28.66 16.63
C GLY A 119 -1.74 29.97 16.40
N ASP A 120 -1.82 30.82 17.43
CA ASP A 120 -2.60 32.08 17.48
C ASP A 120 -2.04 33.25 16.66
N LEU A 121 -1.03 33.02 15.82
CA LEU A 121 -0.36 34.07 15.04
C LEU A 121 -1.04 34.28 13.68
N VAL A 122 -1.49 35.51 13.42
CA VAL A 122 -2.27 35.90 12.22
C VAL A 122 -1.38 36.33 11.03
N SER A 123 -0.08 36.55 11.23
CA SER A 123 0.83 37.04 10.17
C SER A 123 1.45 35.91 9.33
N PRO A 124 1.54 36.05 7.99
CA PRO A 124 2.26 35.11 7.13
C PRO A 124 3.71 34.94 7.59
N GLN A 125 4.10 33.73 7.95
CA GLN A 125 5.49 33.39 8.23
C GLN A 125 6.20 33.08 6.92
N THR A 126 7.50 33.37 6.86
CA THR A 126 8.33 33.02 5.71
C THR A 126 9.63 32.38 6.16
N MET A 127 10.14 31.46 5.35
CA MET A 127 11.44 30.81 5.53
C MET A 127 12.36 31.24 4.40
N LYS A 128 13.62 31.59 4.70
CA LYS A 128 14.59 31.75 3.61
C LYS A 128 14.94 30.37 3.05
N ARG A 129 15.26 30.33 1.75
CA ARG A 129 15.73 29.11 1.10
C ARG A 129 16.87 28.43 1.83
N ASP A 130 17.86 29.20 2.30
CA ASP A 130 19.03 28.65 2.99
C ASP A 130 18.67 27.98 4.32
N ASP A 131 17.70 28.55 5.05
CA ASP A 131 17.17 27.95 6.28
C ASP A 131 16.43 26.64 5.98
N PHE A 132 15.66 26.59 4.89
CA PHE A 132 15.00 25.36 4.43
C PHE A 132 16.01 24.29 4.03
N LEU A 133 17.08 24.65 3.31
CA LEU A 133 18.15 23.71 2.94
C LEU A 133 18.87 23.15 4.17
N ALA A 134 19.14 23.99 5.17
CA ALA A 134 19.71 23.56 6.44
C ALA A 134 18.76 22.63 7.21
N ASP A 135 17.45 22.93 7.20
CA ASP A 135 16.42 22.12 7.84
C ASP A 135 16.24 20.75 7.18
N VAL A 136 16.32 20.68 5.85
CA VAL A 136 16.36 19.42 5.09
C VAL A 136 17.61 18.62 5.45
N LEU A 137 18.78 19.25 5.47
CA LEU A 137 20.05 18.60 5.78
C LEU A 137 20.01 17.96 7.17
N ASP A 138 19.60 18.73 8.17
CA ASP A 138 19.49 18.22 9.53
C ASP A 138 18.38 17.16 9.66
N GLY A 139 17.27 17.31 8.94
CA GLY A 139 16.21 16.30 8.88
C GLY A 139 16.72 14.97 8.32
N MET A 140 17.58 15.01 7.30
CA MET A 140 18.19 13.83 6.70
C MET A 140 19.16 13.11 7.64
N ARG A 141 19.89 13.84 8.49
CA ARG A 141 20.76 13.24 9.52
C ARG A 141 19.97 12.41 10.54
N LEU A 142 18.78 12.89 10.89
CA LEU A 142 17.91 12.24 11.88
C LEU A 142 17.05 11.12 11.27
N ALA A 143 16.75 11.19 9.97
CA ALA A 143 15.86 10.24 9.30
C ALA A 143 16.46 8.82 9.19
N PRO A 144 15.71 7.76 9.55
CA PRO A 144 16.14 6.37 9.35
C PRO A 144 16.33 5.97 7.89
N MET A 145 15.63 6.65 6.98
CA MET A 145 15.62 6.31 5.56
C MET A 145 16.57 7.21 4.76
N SER A 146 17.40 6.59 3.90
CA SER A 146 18.22 7.30 2.93
C SER A 146 17.36 7.97 1.86
N ILE A 147 17.88 8.97 1.15
CA ILE A 147 17.15 9.63 0.07
C ILE A 147 17.27 8.87 -1.26
N ARG A 148 16.15 8.72 -1.97
CA ARG A 148 16.12 8.37 -3.39
C ARG A 148 14.82 8.89 -4.00
N LEU A 149 14.90 9.68 -5.05
CA LEU A 149 13.77 10.37 -5.66
C LEU A 149 13.87 10.39 -7.17
N THR A 150 12.82 9.94 -7.85
CA THR A 150 12.72 9.98 -9.31
C THR A 150 12.37 11.39 -9.79
N PRO A 151 12.79 11.79 -11.00
CA PRO A 151 12.34 13.03 -11.60
C PRO A 151 10.81 13.14 -11.69
N HIS A 152 10.13 12.01 -11.92
CA HIS A 152 8.68 11.92 -11.85
C HIS A 152 8.12 12.50 -10.54
N MET A 153 8.56 11.99 -9.39
CA MET A 153 8.04 12.45 -8.10
C MET A 153 8.42 13.88 -7.78
N LEU A 154 9.64 14.29 -8.12
CA LEU A 154 10.10 15.66 -7.96
C LEU A 154 9.28 16.65 -8.82
N SER A 155 8.74 16.19 -9.96
CA SER A 155 7.88 17.00 -10.83
C SER A 155 6.44 17.16 -10.33
N VAL A 156 6.01 16.32 -9.38
CA VAL A 156 4.67 16.36 -8.80
C VAL A 156 4.62 17.26 -7.55
N VAL A 157 5.77 17.49 -6.91
CA VAL A 157 5.91 18.38 -5.75
C VAL A 157 5.64 19.83 -6.17
N ASP A 158 4.85 20.55 -5.38
CA ASP A 158 4.75 22.00 -5.46
C ASP A 158 5.93 22.67 -4.76
N TRP A 159 6.93 23.08 -5.53
CA TRP A 159 8.13 23.74 -5.02
C TRP A 159 7.93 25.22 -4.66
N THR A 160 6.76 25.80 -4.95
CA THR A 160 6.42 27.15 -4.47
C THR A 160 5.92 27.12 -3.02
N ASN A 161 5.41 25.97 -2.56
CA ASN A 161 4.96 25.75 -1.18
C ASN A 161 5.39 24.38 -0.62
N PRO A 162 6.70 24.09 -0.59
CA PRO A 162 7.21 22.75 -0.31
C PRO A 162 7.04 22.34 1.16
N ILE A 163 6.90 23.30 2.10
CA ILE A 163 6.79 23.02 3.53
C ILE A 163 5.53 22.21 3.83
N VAL A 164 4.40 22.55 3.20
CA VAL A 164 3.13 21.83 3.38
C VAL A 164 2.82 20.84 2.25
N ASP A 165 3.62 20.80 1.18
CA ASP A 165 3.32 19.91 0.06
C ASP A 165 3.29 18.41 0.47
N PRO A 166 2.16 17.71 0.24
CA PRO A 166 1.94 16.33 0.70
C PRO A 166 2.84 15.31 0.02
N ILE A 167 3.37 15.61 -1.17
CA ILE A 167 4.30 14.72 -1.87
C ILE A 167 5.69 14.87 -1.28
N ARG A 168 6.16 16.10 -1.08
CA ARG A 168 7.45 16.34 -0.41
C ARG A 168 7.49 15.71 1.00
N ARG A 169 6.41 15.84 1.77
CA ARG A 169 6.26 15.24 3.12
C ARG A 169 6.61 13.76 3.16
N GLN A 170 6.27 13.01 2.10
CA GLN A 170 6.47 11.57 2.01
C GLN A 170 7.94 11.14 1.83
N PHE A 171 8.82 12.04 1.38
CA PHE A 171 10.17 11.66 0.93
C PHE A 171 11.31 12.51 1.51
N ILE A 172 11.13 13.83 1.64
CA ILE A 172 12.20 14.73 2.10
C ILE A 172 11.89 15.17 3.53
N PRO A 173 12.69 14.75 4.53
CA PRO A 173 12.47 15.14 5.93
C PRO A 173 12.79 16.62 6.15
N LEU A 174 12.10 17.24 7.10
CA LEU A 174 12.41 18.56 7.63
C LEU A 174 12.60 18.40 9.14
N LYS A 175 13.74 18.82 9.71
CA LYS A 175 13.98 18.70 11.15
C LYS A 175 12.94 19.49 11.95
N SER A 176 12.51 20.65 11.46
CA SER A 176 11.48 21.48 12.09
C SER A 176 10.14 20.78 12.27
N THR A 177 9.84 19.75 11.48
CA THR A 177 8.60 18.97 11.60
C THR A 177 8.78 17.68 12.39
N LEU A 178 10.02 17.21 12.59
CA LEU A 178 10.26 15.95 13.29
C LEU A 178 9.87 16.06 14.77
N VAL A 179 9.12 15.07 15.22
CA VAL A 179 8.78 14.88 16.63
C VAL A 179 9.61 13.73 17.19
N ARG A 180 9.94 13.80 18.47
CA ARG A 180 10.68 12.73 19.15
C ARG A 180 9.87 11.44 19.16
N ASP A 181 10.50 10.33 18.77
CA ASP A 181 9.92 8.99 18.87
C ASP A 181 9.45 8.69 20.30
N LEU A 182 8.23 8.16 20.46
CA LEU A 182 7.76 7.61 21.72
C LEU A 182 8.41 6.25 22.02
N PRO A 183 8.46 5.81 23.30
CA PRO A 183 9.20 4.60 23.69
C PRO A 183 8.80 3.29 22.99
N ARG A 184 7.60 3.22 22.40
CA ARG A 184 7.10 2.01 21.72
C ARG A 184 7.46 1.93 20.24
N LEU A 185 8.03 2.99 19.65
CA LEU A 185 8.48 2.96 18.26
C LEU A 185 9.76 2.13 18.12
N ALA A 186 9.80 1.28 17.10
CA ALA A 186 10.95 0.42 16.83
C ALA A 186 11.30 0.41 15.35
N LEU A 187 12.55 0.11 15.00
CA LEU A 187 12.97 -0.01 13.60
C LEU A 187 12.24 -1.16 12.88
N ASP A 188 12.12 -2.31 13.55
CA ASP A 188 11.30 -3.44 13.12
C ASP A 188 10.09 -3.60 14.06
N SER A 189 9.16 -2.63 14.00
CA SER A 189 7.98 -2.62 14.87
C SER A 189 7.05 -3.80 14.63
N LEU A 190 7.11 -4.38 13.43
CA LEU A 190 6.23 -5.46 13.02
C LEU A 190 6.82 -6.84 13.29
N TYR A 191 8.06 -6.98 13.78
CA TYR A 191 8.72 -8.27 14.05
C TYR A 191 8.93 -9.12 12.79
N GLU A 192 9.22 -8.48 11.65
CA GLU A 192 9.50 -9.19 10.40
C GLU A 192 10.79 -10.01 10.46
N THR A 193 11.80 -9.52 11.18
CA THR A 193 13.06 -10.27 11.36
C THR A 193 12.91 -11.46 12.29
N HIS A 194 12.09 -11.30 13.35
CA HIS A 194 11.77 -12.37 14.29
C HIS A 194 10.95 -13.48 13.63
N ASP A 195 9.94 -13.13 12.84
CA ASP A 195 9.04 -14.09 12.17
C ASP A 195 9.66 -14.67 10.89
N SER A 196 11.00 -14.74 10.78
CA SER A 196 11.71 -15.13 9.55
C SER A 196 12.36 -16.52 9.68
N PRO A 197 11.69 -17.62 9.27
CA PRO A 197 12.24 -18.97 9.37
C PRO A 197 13.49 -19.20 8.52
N VAL A 198 13.63 -18.45 7.42
CA VAL A 198 14.86 -18.36 6.63
C VAL A 198 15.08 -16.90 6.24
N PRO A 199 16.33 -16.41 6.17
CA PRO A 199 16.60 -15.00 5.96
C PRO A 199 15.86 -14.42 4.75
N GLY A 200 14.94 -13.48 4.99
CA GLY A 200 14.18 -12.78 3.94
C GLY A 200 12.85 -13.41 3.54
N LEU A 201 12.44 -14.49 4.21
CA LEU A 201 11.09 -15.00 4.13
C LEU A 201 10.44 -14.81 5.49
N VAL A 202 9.40 -13.99 5.58
CA VAL A 202 8.63 -13.77 6.82
C VAL A 202 7.39 -14.65 6.77
N HIS A 203 7.17 -15.48 7.80
CA HIS A 203 6.05 -16.41 7.90
C HIS A 203 5.30 -16.22 9.22
N ARG A 204 4.45 -15.19 9.25
CA ARG A 204 3.61 -14.84 10.40
C ARG A 204 2.24 -15.51 10.38
N TYR A 205 1.62 -15.53 9.20
CA TYR A 205 0.26 -16.02 9.05
C TYR A 205 0.27 -17.50 8.67
N PRO A 206 -0.72 -18.31 9.09
CA PRO A 206 -0.70 -19.75 8.88
C PRO A 206 -0.45 -20.21 7.43
N GLU A 207 -0.97 -19.49 6.44
CA GLU A 207 -0.90 -19.87 5.02
C GLU A 207 -0.15 -18.84 4.15
N LYS A 208 0.41 -17.79 4.76
CA LYS A 208 0.93 -16.63 4.00
C LYS A 208 2.35 -16.29 4.37
N VAL A 209 3.18 -16.08 3.35
CA VAL A 209 4.56 -15.64 3.52
C VAL A 209 4.84 -14.36 2.75
N LEU A 210 5.81 -13.60 3.25
CA LEU A 210 6.36 -12.41 2.61
C LEU A 210 7.80 -12.71 2.19
N PHE A 211 8.02 -12.70 0.88
CA PHE A 211 9.29 -12.98 0.20
C PHE A 211 10.00 -11.65 -0.11
N LEU A 212 11.08 -11.35 0.59
CA LEU A 212 11.87 -10.12 0.40
C LEU A 212 12.89 -10.31 -0.72
N ALA A 213 12.46 -10.05 -1.96
CA ALA A 213 13.22 -10.31 -3.17
C ALA A 213 14.35 -9.31 -3.41
N THR A 214 14.22 -8.06 -2.95
CA THR A 214 15.18 -6.97 -3.18
C THR A 214 15.26 -6.05 -1.96
N SER A 215 16.27 -5.18 -1.89
CA SER A 215 16.45 -4.20 -0.81
C SER A 215 16.57 -2.76 -1.32
N VAL A 216 16.19 -2.53 -2.58
CA VAL A 216 16.23 -1.22 -3.25
C VAL A 216 14.83 -0.88 -3.77
N CYS A 217 14.49 0.40 -3.79
CA CYS A 217 13.24 0.94 -4.32
C CYS A 217 13.54 1.99 -5.41
N PRO A 218 12.59 2.32 -6.30
CA PRO A 218 12.73 3.46 -7.21
C PRO A 218 12.79 4.80 -6.44
N VAL A 219 12.03 4.90 -5.35
CA VAL A 219 12.10 6.01 -4.38
C VAL A 219 12.10 5.49 -2.95
N TYR A 220 12.63 6.25 -2.01
CA TYR A 220 12.64 5.90 -0.59
C TYR A 220 11.64 6.75 0.20
N CYS A 221 10.57 6.11 0.66
CA CYS A 221 9.55 6.74 1.50
C CYS A 221 10.10 6.95 2.91
N ARG A 222 9.89 8.14 3.51
CA ARG A 222 10.26 8.41 4.91
C ARG A 222 9.59 7.43 5.88
N PHE A 223 8.34 7.08 5.59
CA PHE A 223 7.52 6.16 6.37
C PHE A 223 7.78 4.68 6.03
N CYS A 224 8.94 4.34 5.47
CA CYS A 224 9.27 2.96 5.12
C CYS A 224 9.36 2.06 6.36
N THR A 225 8.47 1.07 6.43
CA THR A 225 8.41 0.09 7.53
C THR A 225 9.65 -0.80 7.61
N ARG A 226 10.43 -0.84 6.52
CA ARG A 226 11.67 -1.61 6.40
C ARG A 226 12.89 -0.70 6.29
N SER A 227 12.84 0.51 6.85
CA SER A 227 14.00 1.42 6.88
C SER A 227 15.23 0.77 7.54
N TYR A 228 15.05 -0.26 8.36
CA TYR A 228 16.13 -1.08 8.93
C TYR A 228 16.93 -1.92 7.93
N ALA A 229 16.37 -2.25 6.75
CA ALA A 229 16.97 -3.17 5.77
C ALA A 229 16.97 -2.66 4.32
N VAL A 230 16.12 -1.69 3.98
CA VAL A 230 16.02 -1.13 2.63
C VAL A 230 16.90 0.11 2.50
N GLY A 231 17.59 0.24 1.37
CA GLY A 231 18.47 1.36 1.05
C GLY A 231 19.83 1.32 1.74
N GLY A 232 20.59 2.40 1.55
CA GLY A 232 21.92 2.55 2.17
C GLY A 232 21.83 2.93 3.65
N PRO A 233 22.91 2.74 4.42
CA PRO A 233 23.00 3.21 5.80
C PRO A 233 22.81 4.73 5.87
N THR A 234 22.28 5.21 7.00
CA THR A 234 22.15 6.63 7.33
C THR A 234 22.96 6.94 8.58
N GLU A 235 23.09 8.22 8.95
CA GLU A 235 23.72 8.60 10.23
C GLU A 235 22.94 8.05 11.45
N SER A 236 21.63 7.91 11.33
CA SER A 236 20.75 7.43 12.40
C SER A 236 20.59 5.91 12.46
N VAL A 237 20.81 5.19 11.36
CA VAL A 237 20.59 3.75 11.25
C VAL A 237 21.70 3.08 10.42
N ASN A 238 22.46 2.21 11.08
CA ASN A 238 23.37 1.31 10.41
C ASN A 238 22.59 0.11 9.83
N LYS A 239 22.54 0.01 8.50
CA LYS A 239 21.81 -1.04 7.80
C LYS A 239 22.77 -2.15 7.40
N THR A 240 22.51 -3.36 7.85
CA THR A 240 23.28 -4.53 7.38
C THR A 240 22.75 -4.91 5.99
N PRO A 241 23.59 -4.91 4.92
CA PRO A 241 23.13 -5.24 3.59
C PRO A 241 22.67 -6.72 3.53
N THR A 242 21.36 -6.94 3.57
CA THR A 242 20.81 -8.28 3.37
C THR A 242 20.88 -8.60 1.88
N ARG A 243 22.04 -8.95 1.30
CA ARG A 243 22.25 -9.07 -0.17
C ARG A 243 21.20 -10.00 -0.82
N PRO A 244 20.06 -9.51 -1.34
CA PRO A 244 19.02 -10.37 -1.87
C PRO A 244 19.47 -10.82 -3.26
N GLY A 245 19.26 -12.09 -3.57
CA GLY A 245 19.69 -12.65 -4.83
C GLY A 245 19.44 -14.15 -4.88
N ARG A 246 19.77 -14.76 -6.02
CA ARG A 246 19.40 -16.15 -6.35
C ARG A 246 19.69 -17.15 -5.24
N LYS A 247 20.88 -17.11 -4.63
CA LYS A 247 21.25 -18.02 -3.53
C LYS A 247 20.31 -17.89 -2.33
N ARG A 248 19.94 -16.67 -1.94
CA ARG A 248 19.03 -16.41 -0.83
C ARG A 248 17.60 -16.81 -1.21
N TRP A 249 17.18 -16.51 -2.43
CA TRP A 249 15.86 -16.87 -2.96
C TRP A 249 15.65 -18.38 -2.99
N GLU A 250 16.68 -19.16 -3.32
CA GLU A 250 16.58 -20.62 -3.33
C GLU A 250 16.21 -21.19 -1.96
N ALA A 251 16.86 -20.71 -0.88
CA ALA A 251 16.50 -21.12 0.48
C ALA A 251 15.04 -20.76 0.84
N MET A 252 14.51 -19.65 0.31
CA MET A 252 13.11 -19.29 0.49
C MET A 252 12.18 -20.22 -0.30
N PHE A 253 12.52 -20.55 -1.55
CA PHE A 253 11.74 -21.49 -2.35
C PHE A 253 11.71 -22.88 -1.72
N GLU A 254 12.85 -23.39 -1.26
CA GLU A 254 12.93 -24.66 -0.55
C GLU A 254 12.03 -24.70 0.68
N TYR A 255 11.97 -23.61 1.46
CA TYR A 255 11.07 -23.52 2.60
C TYR A 255 9.59 -23.59 2.18
N ILE A 256 9.20 -22.84 1.13
CA ILE A 256 7.82 -22.82 0.62
C ILE A 256 7.42 -24.19 0.08
N GLU A 257 8.32 -24.87 -0.65
CA GLU A 257 8.11 -26.23 -1.19
C GLU A 257 7.94 -27.26 -0.06
N LYS A 258 8.70 -27.13 1.03
CA LYS A 258 8.62 -28.00 2.21
C LYS A 258 7.45 -27.68 3.15
N THR A 259 6.67 -26.62 2.87
CA THR A 259 5.59 -26.13 3.74
C THR A 259 4.24 -26.10 3.01
N PRO A 260 3.54 -27.25 2.85
CA PRO A 260 2.35 -27.36 1.99
C PRO A 260 1.16 -26.47 2.37
N VAL A 261 1.11 -25.99 3.61
CA VAL A 261 0.06 -25.07 4.10
C VAL A 261 0.22 -23.65 3.54
N VAL A 262 1.41 -23.27 3.05
CA VAL A 262 1.63 -21.96 2.43
C VAL A 262 0.96 -21.92 1.06
N GLN A 263 0.02 -20.98 0.89
CA GLN A 263 -0.77 -20.82 -0.33
C GLN A 263 -0.67 -19.42 -0.95
N ASP A 264 -0.30 -18.40 -0.16
CA ASP A 264 -0.35 -16.99 -0.55
C ASP A 264 0.99 -16.27 -0.30
N ILE A 265 1.60 -15.74 -1.36
CA ILE A 265 2.95 -15.14 -1.30
C ILE A 265 2.92 -13.67 -1.68
N VAL A 266 3.46 -12.80 -0.81
CA VAL A 266 3.82 -11.42 -1.18
C VAL A 266 5.27 -11.42 -1.64
N VAL A 267 5.55 -11.07 -2.89
CA VAL A 267 6.91 -10.75 -3.35
C VAL A 267 7.14 -9.26 -3.17
N SER A 268 8.03 -8.89 -2.25
CA SER A 268 8.32 -7.50 -1.86
C SER A 268 9.80 -7.37 -1.48
N GLY A 269 10.12 -6.68 -0.38
CA GLY A 269 11.47 -6.28 0.00
C GLY A 269 11.55 -4.75 0.10
N GLY A 270 12.43 -4.17 -0.72
CA GLY A 270 12.30 -2.80 -1.17
C GLY A 270 11.09 -2.67 -2.10
N ASP A 271 11.32 -2.71 -3.41
CA ASP A 271 10.26 -2.63 -4.40
C ASP A 271 10.47 -3.65 -5.53
N SER A 272 9.50 -4.52 -5.80
CA SER A 272 9.62 -5.53 -6.87
C SER A 272 9.82 -4.92 -8.26
N TYR A 273 9.49 -3.63 -8.42
CA TYR A 273 9.85 -2.85 -9.59
C TYR A 273 11.34 -2.92 -9.87
N MET A 274 12.22 -2.89 -8.87
CA MET A 274 13.67 -2.90 -9.06
C MET A 274 14.24 -4.24 -9.52
N LEU A 275 13.41 -5.29 -9.64
CA LEU A 275 13.84 -6.54 -10.25
C LEU A 275 14.06 -6.36 -11.76
N HIS A 276 15.02 -7.09 -12.32
CA HIS A 276 15.12 -7.27 -13.76
C HIS A 276 14.01 -8.22 -14.24
N ALA A 277 13.61 -8.11 -15.51
CA ALA A 277 12.57 -8.97 -16.10
C ALA A 277 12.84 -10.46 -15.86
N ASP A 278 14.09 -10.92 -16.00
CA ASP A 278 14.45 -12.34 -15.80
C ASP A 278 14.36 -12.79 -14.33
N HIS A 279 14.60 -11.89 -13.38
CA HIS A 279 14.39 -12.20 -11.96
C HIS A 279 12.89 -12.24 -11.63
N LEU A 280 12.09 -11.37 -12.24
CA LEU A 280 10.64 -11.40 -12.11
C LEU A 280 10.10 -12.74 -12.64
N ARG A 281 10.54 -13.18 -13.84
CA ARG A 281 10.22 -14.49 -14.42
C ARG A 281 10.64 -15.62 -13.51
N LEU A 282 11.91 -15.66 -13.09
CA LEU A 282 12.43 -16.72 -12.21
C LEU A 282 11.54 -16.91 -10.96
N ILE A 283 11.23 -15.81 -10.27
CA ILE A 283 10.42 -15.87 -9.06
C ILE A 283 8.99 -16.30 -9.38
N GLY A 284 8.36 -15.65 -10.36
CA GLY A 284 6.96 -15.92 -10.72
C GLY A 284 6.75 -17.35 -11.22
N GLU A 285 7.66 -17.87 -12.06
CA GLU A 285 7.57 -19.22 -12.60
C GLU A 285 7.79 -20.29 -11.54
N ARG A 286 8.75 -20.10 -10.62
CA ARG A 286 8.93 -21.01 -9.48
C ARG A 286 7.66 -21.07 -8.62
N LEU A 287 7.08 -19.92 -8.29
CA LEU A 287 5.83 -19.87 -7.51
C LEU A 287 4.64 -20.48 -8.27
N LEU A 288 4.55 -20.28 -9.59
CA LEU A 288 3.51 -20.90 -10.43
C LEU A 288 3.68 -22.42 -10.51
N ALA A 289 4.89 -22.96 -10.49
CA ALA A 289 5.14 -24.39 -10.53
C ALA A 289 4.76 -25.12 -9.23
N MET A 290 4.79 -24.44 -8.08
CA MET A 290 4.49 -25.03 -6.76
C MET A 290 2.99 -25.38 -6.60
N PRO A 291 2.59 -26.65 -6.37
CA PRO A 291 1.17 -27.03 -6.30
C PRO A 291 0.39 -26.41 -5.15
N ASN A 292 1.05 -26.16 -4.01
CA ASN A 292 0.46 -25.52 -2.83
C ASN A 292 0.14 -24.04 -3.06
N VAL A 293 0.95 -23.34 -3.85
CA VAL A 293 0.78 -21.90 -4.13
C VAL A 293 -0.47 -21.67 -4.98
N LYS A 294 -1.45 -20.95 -4.43
CA LYS A 294 -2.71 -20.61 -5.12
C LYS A 294 -2.74 -19.18 -5.61
N ARG A 295 -2.01 -18.29 -4.95
CA ARG A 295 -1.99 -16.87 -5.27
C ARG A 295 -0.68 -16.24 -4.86
N PHE A 296 -0.24 -15.26 -5.62
CA PHE A 296 0.85 -14.39 -5.22
C PHE A 296 0.70 -13.00 -5.82
N ARG A 297 1.47 -12.06 -5.29
CA ARG A 297 1.51 -10.70 -5.80
C ARG A 297 2.91 -10.13 -5.75
N PHE A 298 3.21 -9.24 -6.68
CA PHE A 298 4.39 -8.39 -6.59
C PHE A 298 3.98 -7.02 -6.04
N ALA A 299 4.60 -6.63 -4.93
CA ALA A 299 4.35 -5.36 -4.28
C ALA A 299 5.33 -4.29 -4.79
N THR A 300 4.78 -3.23 -5.36
CA THR A 300 5.53 -2.17 -6.00
C THR A 300 4.88 -0.80 -5.88
N LYS A 301 5.60 0.22 -5.43
CA LYS A 301 5.18 1.63 -5.54
C LYS A 301 5.49 2.21 -6.93
N GLY A 302 6.22 1.47 -7.78
CA GLY A 302 6.69 1.87 -9.10
C GLY A 302 5.63 2.46 -10.03
N LEU A 303 4.38 1.95 -10.00
CA LEU A 303 3.27 2.54 -10.77
C LEU A 303 2.99 3.99 -10.35
N ALA A 304 3.10 4.31 -9.06
CA ALA A 304 2.87 5.66 -8.54
C ALA A 304 4.06 6.60 -8.75
N VAL A 305 5.28 6.07 -8.71
CA VAL A 305 6.50 6.90 -8.57
C VAL A 305 7.41 6.92 -9.79
N CYS A 306 7.18 6.00 -10.74
CA CYS A 306 7.89 5.96 -12.01
C CYS A 306 7.06 5.15 -13.02
N PRO A 307 5.86 5.63 -13.43
CA PRO A 307 5.00 4.89 -14.37
C PRO A 307 5.66 4.64 -15.73
N MET A 308 6.73 5.37 -16.07
CA MET A 308 7.46 5.27 -17.34
C MET A 308 7.94 3.86 -17.68
N ARG A 309 8.43 3.07 -16.71
CA ARG A 309 8.84 1.68 -17.00
C ARG A 309 7.67 0.78 -17.36
N ILE A 310 6.48 1.07 -16.83
CA ILE A 310 5.27 0.33 -17.19
C ILE A 310 4.91 0.61 -18.66
N LEU A 311 5.29 1.78 -19.16
CA LEU A 311 5.10 2.18 -20.55
C LEU A 311 6.30 1.80 -21.46
N ASP A 312 7.46 1.52 -20.90
CA ASP A 312 8.69 1.21 -21.65
C ASP A 312 8.72 -0.24 -22.15
N HIS A 313 8.41 -0.42 -23.42
CA HIS A 313 8.44 -1.72 -24.09
C HIS A 313 9.86 -2.30 -24.29
N SER A 314 10.91 -1.48 -24.15
CA SER A 314 12.30 -1.91 -24.34
C SER A 314 12.93 -2.54 -23.09
N ASP A 315 12.38 -2.29 -21.90
CA ASP A 315 12.88 -2.85 -20.63
C ASP A 315 12.41 -4.29 -20.37
N GLY A 316 11.24 -4.67 -20.88
CA GLY A 316 10.69 -6.04 -20.80
C GLY A 316 10.11 -6.44 -19.44
N TRP A 317 10.18 -5.59 -18.41
CA TRP A 317 9.62 -5.90 -17.08
C TRP A 317 8.10 -6.05 -17.09
N THR A 318 7.40 -5.16 -17.80
CA THR A 318 5.93 -5.17 -17.89
C THR A 318 5.46 -6.39 -18.66
N GLU A 319 6.16 -6.74 -19.74
CA GLU A 319 5.93 -7.92 -20.56
C GLU A 319 6.10 -9.19 -19.72
N ALA A 320 7.17 -9.29 -18.93
CA ALA A 320 7.36 -10.40 -18.00
C ALA A 320 6.24 -10.48 -16.94
N PHE A 321 5.79 -9.34 -16.41
CA PHE A 321 4.69 -9.32 -15.45
C PHE A 321 3.37 -9.81 -16.10
N VAL A 322 3.03 -9.29 -17.27
CA VAL A 322 1.82 -9.66 -18.01
C VAL A 322 1.84 -11.14 -18.38
N GLU A 323 2.98 -11.66 -18.83
CA GLU A 323 3.20 -13.08 -19.11
C GLU A 323 2.88 -13.96 -17.88
N LEU A 324 3.47 -13.63 -16.73
CA LEU A 324 3.22 -14.33 -15.46
C LEU A 324 1.76 -14.24 -15.03
N SER A 325 1.14 -13.07 -15.21
CA SER A 325 -0.28 -12.88 -14.93
C SER A 325 -1.17 -13.77 -15.80
N ASN A 326 -0.89 -13.82 -17.10
CA ASN A 326 -1.62 -14.65 -18.05
C ASN A 326 -1.46 -16.15 -17.73
N LYS A 327 -0.24 -16.59 -17.44
CA LYS A 327 0.08 -17.98 -17.05
C LYS A 327 -0.59 -18.37 -15.74
N GLY A 328 -0.62 -17.45 -14.77
CA GLY A 328 -1.40 -17.61 -13.55
C GLY A 328 -2.87 -17.86 -13.84
N ARG A 329 -3.50 -16.99 -14.65
CA ARG A 329 -4.91 -17.13 -15.03
C ARG A 329 -5.20 -18.47 -15.72
N SER A 330 -4.36 -18.91 -16.65
CA SER A 330 -4.54 -20.21 -17.33
C SER A 330 -4.40 -21.41 -16.39
N MET A 331 -3.63 -21.27 -15.30
CA MET A 331 -3.44 -22.29 -14.27
C MET A 331 -4.47 -22.20 -13.13
N GLY A 332 -5.42 -21.26 -13.18
CA GLY A 332 -6.36 -21.01 -12.08
C GLY A 332 -5.70 -20.41 -10.83
N LYS A 333 -4.53 -19.80 -10.96
CA LYS A 333 -3.78 -19.13 -9.89
C LYS A 333 -3.89 -17.61 -10.04
N GLN A 334 -4.02 -16.90 -8.92
CA GLN A 334 -4.07 -15.44 -8.97
C GLN A 334 -2.66 -14.86 -8.92
N VAL A 335 -2.34 -13.99 -9.88
CA VAL A 335 -1.13 -13.15 -9.88
C VAL A 335 -1.59 -11.70 -9.96
N ALA A 336 -1.19 -10.89 -8.99
CA ALA A 336 -1.63 -9.50 -8.90
C ALA A 336 -0.46 -8.54 -8.67
N MET A 337 -0.66 -7.27 -9.02
CA MET A 337 0.20 -6.17 -8.62
C MET A 337 -0.41 -5.50 -7.40
N HIS A 338 0.37 -5.32 -6.33
CA HIS A 338 -0.04 -4.49 -5.19
C HIS A 338 0.75 -3.18 -5.27
N THR A 339 0.06 -2.08 -5.55
CA THR A 339 0.62 -0.72 -5.67
C THR A 339 0.40 0.12 -4.42
N HIS A 340 1.04 1.28 -4.35
CA HIS A 340 1.09 2.12 -3.15
C HIS A 340 0.94 3.61 -3.48
N PHE A 341 -0.28 4.11 -3.37
CA PHE A 341 -0.67 5.49 -3.63
C PHE A 341 -1.21 6.05 -2.32
N ASN A 342 -0.76 7.24 -1.95
CA ASN A 342 -1.12 7.94 -0.73
C ASN A 342 -1.79 9.28 -1.00
N HIS A 343 -1.62 9.87 -2.19
CA HIS A 343 -2.20 11.18 -2.47
C HIS A 343 -2.71 11.28 -3.91
N PRO A 344 -3.85 11.96 -4.19
CA PRO A 344 -4.35 12.16 -5.55
C PRO A 344 -3.32 12.80 -6.50
N LYS A 345 -2.41 13.65 -6.01
CA LYS A 345 -1.34 14.25 -6.84
C LYS A 345 -0.41 13.20 -7.46
N GLU A 346 -0.24 12.02 -6.86
CA GLU A 346 0.58 10.94 -7.44
C GLU A 346 -0.07 10.31 -8.70
N ILE A 347 -1.37 10.57 -8.91
CA ILE A 347 -2.09 10.11 -10.10
C ILE A 347 -1.99 11.21 -11.16
N THR A 348 -0.93 11.13 -11.97
CA THR A 348 -0.70 11.94 -13.17
C THR A 348 -1.27 11.24 -14.40
N TRP A 349 -1.41 11.94 -15.53
CA TRP A 349 -1.80 11.31 -16.79
C TRP A 349 -0.87 10.17 -17.25
N VAL A 350 0.42 10.24 -16.93
CA VAL A 350 1.38 9.16 -17.23
C VAL A 350 1.04 7.92 -16.42
N THR A 351 0.67 8.11 -15.16
CA THR A 351 0.18 7.07 -14.26
C THR A 351 -1.13 6.47 -14.77
N GLU A 352 -2.05 7.30 -15.26
CA GLU A 352 -3.33 6.85 -15.82
C GLU A 352 -3.13 5.99 -17.08
N LEU A 353 -2.19 6.35 -17.95
CA LEU A 353 -1.82 5.52 -19.11
C LEU A 353 -1.20 4.18 -18.68
N ALA A 354 -0.29 4.19 -17.71
CA ALA A 354 0.34 2.98 -17.20
C ALA A 354 -0.70 2.05 -16.55
N ALA A 355 -1.63 2.60 -15.76
CA ALA A 355 -2.73 1.85 -15.16
C ALA A 355 -3.67 1.25 -16.22
N ARG A 356 -4.03 2.04 -17.24
CA ARG A 356 -4.87 1.57 -18.36
C ARG A 356 -4.21 0.42 -19.11
N ARG A 357 -2.92 0.52 -19.43
CA ARG A 357 -2.16 -0.56 -20.08
C ARG A 357 -2.22 -1.86 -19.27
N LEU A 358 -2.02 -1.79 -17.95
CA LEU A 358 -2.13 -2.97 -17.08
C LEU A 358 -3.55 -3.56 -17.11
N PHE A 359 -4.57 -2.72 -17.04
CA PHE A 359 -5.97 -3.14 -17.07
C PHE A 359 -6.35 -3.80 -18.40
N GLU A 360 -5.92 -3.25 -19.54
CA GLU A 360 -6.14 -3.81 -20.88
C GLU A 360 -5.53 -5.22 -21.04
N HIS A 361 -4.43 -5.51 -20.34
CA HIS A 361 -3.82 -6.85 -20.28
C HIS A 361 -4.44 -7.77 -19.20
N GLY A 362 -5.51 -7.34 -18.55
CA GLY A 362 -6.21 -8.10 -17.50
C GLY A 362 -5.38 -8.29 -16.23
N VAL A 363 -4.41 -7.41 -15.96
CA VAL A 363 -3.66 -7.43 -14.71
C VAL A 363 -4.54 -6.94 -13.57
N THR A 364 -4.66 -7.72 -12.50
CA THR A 364 -5.31 -7.26 -11.27
C THR A 364 -4.36 -6.35 -10.50
N VAL A 365 -4.74 -5.08 -10.32
CA VAL A 365 -3.99 -4.10 -9.52
C VAL A 365 -4.77 -3.74 -8.26
N ARG A 366 -4.08 -3.77 -7.11
CA ARG A 366 -4.64 -3.43 -5.80
C ARG A 366 -3.82 -2.35 -5.13
N ASN A 367 -4.43 -1.39 -4.46
CA ASN A 367 -3.72 -0.30 -3.80
C ASN A 367 -3.67 -0.45 -2.27
N GLN A 368 -2.49 -0.21 -1.72
CA GLN A 368 -2.23 -0.11 -0.29
C GLN A 368 -1.84 1.33 0.02
N THR A 369 -2.76 2.10 0.58
CA THR A 369 -2.54 3.46 1.09
C THR A 369 -2.09 3.39 2.55
N VAL A 370 -1.25 4.32 2.99
CA VAL A 370 -0.99 4.58 4.41
C VAL A 370 -1.60 5.93 4.78
N LEU A 371 -2.34 5.98 5.89
CA LEU A 371 -2.84 7.20 6.49
C LEU A 371 -1.66 7.96 7.09
N LEU A 372 -1.37 9.13 6.53
CA LEU A 372 -0.22 9.96 6.85
C LEU A 372 -0.69 11.39 7.12
N ARG A 373 -0.31 11.90 8.29
CA ARG A 373 -0.63 13.26 8.72
C ARG A 373 -0.07 14.32 7.79
N GLY A 374 -0.92 15.27 7.38
CA GLY A 374 -0.58 16.33 6.43
C GLY A 374 -0.31 15.82 5.02
N VAL A 375 -0.72 14.58 4.72
CA VAL A 375 -0.67 14.00 3.38
C VAL A 375 -2.08 13.62 2.95
N ASN A 376 -2.79 12.81 3.72
CA ASN A 376 -4.10 12.28 3.33
C ASN A 376 -5.02 12.00 4.53
N ASP A 377 -4.78 12.66 5.66
CA ASP A 377 -5.52 12.49 6.90
C ASP A 377 -6.79 13.35 7.01
N ASP A 378 -7.30 13.82 5.87
CA ASP A 378 -8.57 14.50 5.74
C ASP A 378 -9.53 13.73 4.81
N LEU A 379 -10.83 13.97 5.01
CA LEU A 379 -11.89 13.25 4.31
C LEU A 379 -11.88 13.51 2.80
N GLU A 380 -11.62 14.75 2.37
CA GLU A 380 -11.67 15.13 0.97
C GLU A 380 -10.55 14.46 0.18
N THR A 381 -9.32 14.52 0.68
CA THR A 381 -8.14 13.92 0.06
C THR A 381 -8.27 12.41 -0.02
N MET A 382 -8.60 11.74 1.10
CA MET A 382 -8.74 10.28 1.12
C MET A 382 -9.88 9.82 0.21
N SER A 383 -11.02 10.50 0.23
CA SER A 383 -12.16 10.15 -0.63
C SER A 383 -11.84 10.35 -2.11
N THR A 384 -11.11 11.42 -2.45
CA THR A 384 -10.66 11.71 -3.82
C THR A 384 -9.69 10.64 -4.29
N LEU A 385 -8.73 10.24 -3.46
CA LEU A 385 -7.77 9.18 -3.79
C LEU A 385 -8.49 7.87 -4.09
N ILE A 386 -9.38 7.44 -3.20
CA ILE A 386 -10.11 6.18 -3.35
C ILE A 386 -10.96 6.18 -4.64
N ARG A 387 -11.65 7.29 -4.94
CA ARG A 387 -12.44 7.41 -6.19
C ARG A 387 -11.56 7.37 -7.43
N ARG A 388 -10.46 8.14 -7.46
CA ARG A 388 -9.54 8.14 -8.61
C ARG A 388 -8.91 6.77 -8.85
N LEU A 389 -8.54 6.05 -7.78
CA LEU A 389 -8.08 4.66 -7.92
C LEU A 389 -9.16 3.76 -8.53
N ALA A 390 -10.41 3.94 -8.08
CA ALA A 390 -11.53 3.17 -8.60
C ALA A 390 -11.81 3.45 -10.09
N ASP A 391 -11.77 4.71 -10.50
CA ASP A 391 -11.93 5.11 -11.91
C ASP A 391 -10.84 4.53 -12.82
N LEU A 392 -9.66 4.21 -12.26
CA LEU A 392 -8.55 3.56 -12.95
C LEU A 392 -8.58 2.03 -12.89
N ASN A 393 -9.65 1.44 -12.36
CA ASN A 393 -9.77 -0.01 -12.10
C ASN A 393 -8.64 -0.56 -11.20
N ILE A 394 -8.06 0.29 -10.35
CA ILE A 394 -7.15 -0.11 -9.29
C ILE A 394 -8.00 -0.33 -8.05
N GLN A 395 -8.10 -1.56 -7.57
CA GLN A 395 -8.90 -1.88 -6.39
C GLN A 395 -8.27 -1.24 -5.14
N PRO A 396 -8.93 -0.27 -4.46
CA PRO A 396 -8.46 0.20 -3.16
C PRO A 396 -8.58 -0.96 -2.19
N TYR A 397 -7.44 -1.48 -1.72
CA TYR A 397 -7.41 -2.72 -0.95
C TYR A 397 -7.30 -2.42 0.54
N TYR A 398 -6.30 -1.64 0.92
CA TYR A 398 -6.08 -1.25 2.31
C TYR A 398 -5.80 0.25 2.44
N VAL A 399 -6.33 0.83 3.51
CA VAL A 399 -5.80 2.04 4.13
C VAL A 399 -5.19 1.61 5.47
N TYR A 400 -3.86 1.67 5.57
CA TYR A 400 -3.12 1.35 6.78
C TYR A 400 -3.09 2.54 7.72
N GLN A 401 -3.37 2.32 8.99
CA GLN A 401 -2.85 3.15 10.06
C GLN A 401 -1.32 3.13 9.99
N ALA A 402 -0.66 4.28 10.15
CA ALA A 402 0.80 4.35 10.09
C ALA A 402 1.44 3.45 11.17
N ASP A 403 2.37 2.59 10.76
CA ASP A 403 3.06 1.68 11.67
C ASP A 403 3.92 2.46 12.68
N MET A 404 4.14 1.86 13.85
CA MET A 404 4.97 2.43 14.93
C MET A 404 6.47 2.28 14.65
N VAL A 405 6.91 2.69 13.47
CA VAL A 405 8.33 2.73 13.11
C VAL A 405 9.00 4.02 13.56
N ARG A 406 10.31 4.00 13.74
CA ARG A 406 11.08 5.18 14.17
C ARG A 406 11.13 6.28 13.11
N GLY A 407 11.26 7.53 13.57
CA GLY A 407 11.55 8.72 12.75
C GLY A 407 10.36 9.24 11.93
N VAL A 408 9.14 8.81 12.25
CA VAL A 408 7.92 9.14 11.49
C VAL A 408 6.77 9.59 12.40
N GLU A 409 7.05 9.88 13.67
CA GLU A 409 6.06 10.29 14.66
C GLU A 409 5.22 11.49 14.18
N ASP A 410 5.86 12.43 13.47
CA ASP A 410 5.25 13.60 12.84
C ASP A 410 4.22 13.26 11.75
N MET A 411 4.31 12.06 11.19
CA MET A 411 3.45 11.56 10.12
C MET A 411 2.34 10.63 10.61
N ARG A 412 2.38 10.20 11.88
CA ARG A 412 1.35 9.31 12.43
C ARG A 412 0.10 10.10 12.79
N SER A 413 -1.03 9.41 12.79
CA SER A 413 -2.34 9.91 13.22
C SER A 413 -2.88 9.04 14.35
N PRO A 414 -3.74 9.56 15.23
CA PRO A 414 -4.34 8.75 16.30
C PRO A 414 -5.40 7.80 15.70
N LEU A 415 -5.65 6.67 16.36
CA LEU A 415 -6.57 5.62 15.87
C LEU A 415 -7.98 6.19 15.58
N TRP A 416 -8.43 7.17 16.35
CA TRP A 416 -9.73 7.78 16.06
C TRP A 416 -9.83 8.42 14.67
N LYS A 417 -8.72 8.89 14.10
CA LYS A 417 -8.73 9.55 12.79
C LYS A 417 -9.05 8.56 11.68
N ILE A 418 -8.44 7.38 11.70
CA ILE A 418 -8.73 6.34 10.71
C ILE A 418 -10.18 5.82 10.83
N LEU A 419 -10.68 5.68 12.06
CA LEU A 419 -12.07 5.31 12.35
C LEU A 419 -13.08 6.34 11.84
N GLU A 420 -12.78 7.63 12.04
CA GLU A 420 -13.60 8.74 11.56
C GLU A 420 -13.66 8.76 10.03
N LEU A 421 -12.51 8.61 9.35
CA LEU A 421 -12.44 8.57 7.89
C LEU A 421 -13.24 7.40 7.33
N GLU A 422 -13.05 6.19 7.86
CA GLU A 422 -13.79 5.01 7.44
C GLU A 422 -15.31 5.23 7.55
N LYS A 423 -15.76 5.76 8.69
CA LYS A 423 -17.20 6.01 8.95
C LYS A 423 -17.83 6.93 7.90
N HIS A 424 -17.12 7.97 7.48
CA HIS A 424 -17.64 8.93 6.50
C HIS A 424 -17.48 8.45 5.05
N ILE A 425 -16.47 7.63 4.75
CA ILE A 425 -16.23 7.11 3.40
C ILE A 425 -17.16 5.94 3.08
N ARG A 426 -17.42 5.06 4.06
CA ARG A 426 -18.22 3.85 3.87
C ARG A 426 -19.65 4.21 3.45
N GLY A 427 -20.06 3.70 2.29
CA GLY A 427 -21.35 4.01 1.67
C GLY A 427 -21.31 5.15 0.63
N THR A 428 -20.20 5.86 0.50
CA THR A 428 -20.04 6.98 -0.46
C THR A 428 -19.36 6.57 -1.78
N ILE A 429 -18.93 5.31 -1.89
CA ILE A 429 -18.35 4.69 -3.08
C ILE A 429 -18.87 3.25 -3.21
N ALA A 430 -18.77 2.68 -4.41
CA ALA A 430 -19.12 1.28 -4.65
C ALA A 430 -18.44 0.35 -3.62
N GLY A 431 -19.23 -0.55 -3.02
CA GLY A 431 -18.77 -1.38 -1.90
C GLY A 431 -17.54 -2.24 -2.21
N PHE A 432 -17.45 -2.78 -3.43
CA PHE A 432 -16.30 -3.59 -3.88
C PHE A 432 -15.03 -2.77 -4.16
N MET A 433 -15.15 -1.43 -4.19
CA MET A 433 -14.05 -0.46 -4.31
C MET A 433 -13.82 0.32 -3.02
N THR A 434 -14.48 -0.06 -1.92
CA THR A 434 -14.20 0.51 -0.60
C THR A 434 -13.05 -0.27 0.05
N PRO A 435 -11.92 0.37 0.41
CA PRO A 435 -10.81 -0.33 1.04
C PRO A 435 -11.19 -0.80 2.45
N SER A 436 -10.45 -1.78 2.96
CA SER A 436 -10.46 -2.06 4.40
C SER A 436 -9.51 -1.09 5.10
N PHE A 437 -10.00 -0.41 6.13
CA PHE A 437 -9.15 0.41 7.00
C PHE A 437 -8.59 -0.50 8.08
N ILE A 438 -7.27 -0.54 8.23
CA ILE A 438 -6.60 -1.55 9.03
C ILE A 438 -5.45 -0.98 9.89
N VAL A 439 -5.13 -1.70 10.96
CA VAL A 439 -3.93 -1.51 11.77
C VAL A 439 -3.08 -2.78 11.64
N ASP A 440 -1.80 -2.66 11.24
CA ASP A 440 -0.86 -3.78 11.36
C ASP A 440 -0.27 -3.76 12.77
N LEU A 441 -0.59 -4.78 13.56
CA LEU A 441 -0.29 -4.75 14.99
C LEU A 441 1.22 -4.85 15.23
N PRO A 442 1.79 -3.95 16.06
CA PRO A 442 3.17 -4.06 16.51
C PRO A 442 3.44 -5.41 17.18
N GLY A 443 4.68 -5.89 17.14
CA GLY A 443 5.06 -7.18 17.75
C GLY A 443 4.59 -8.42 16.97
N GLY A 444 4.01 -8.24 15.78
CA GLY A 444 3.67 -9.36 14.90
C GLY A 444 2.23 -9.90 15.05
N GLY A 445 1.31 -9.17 15.67
CA GLY A 445 -0.11 -9.57 15.73
C GLY A 445 -0.86 -9.55 14.39
N GLY A 446 -0.24 -8.90 13.38
CA GLY A 446 -0.73 -8.80 12.02
C GLY A 446 -1.90 -7.83 11.84
N LYS A 447 -2.28 -7.63 10.58
CA LYS A 447 -3.36 -6.73 10.13
C LYS A 447 -4.73 -7.06 10.74
N ARG A 448 -5.35 -6.08 11.40
CA ARG A 448 -6.73 -6.08 11.89
C ARG A 448 -7.53 -4.94 11.31
N LEU A 449 -8.85 -5.09 11.20
CA LEU A 449 -9.72 -3.98 10.83
C LEU A 449 -9.62 -2.89 11.90
N ALA A 450 -9.52 -1.62 11.52
CA ALA A 450 -9.33 -0.53 12.46
C ALA A 450 -10.47 -0.43 13.49
N ASN A 451 -11.65 -0.94 13.18
CA ASN A 451 -12.81 -0.97 14.06
C ASN A 451 -12.93 -2.24 14.93
N SER A 452 -11.96 -3.16 14.87
CA SER A 452 -11.97 -4.43 15.63
C SER A 452 -11.05 -4.40 16.86
N PHE A 453 -10.86 -3.23 17.48
CA PHE A 453 -10.09 -3.11 18.73
C PHE A 453 -10.88 -3.69 19.91
N GLU A 454 -10.17 -4.16 20.94
CA GLU A 454 -10.77 -4.66 22.18
C GLU A 454 -11.10 -3.49 23.11
N THR A 455 -10.15 -2.57 23.29
CA THR A 455 -10.34 -1.33 24.05
C THR A 455 -9.61 -0.18 23.35
N TYR A 456 -10.10 1.04 23.55
CA TYR A 456 -9.41 2.25 23.11
C TYR A 456 -9.66 3.38 24.10
N ASP A 457 -8.63 3.76 24.85
CA ASP A 457 -8.65 4.93 25.71
C ASP A 457 -8.10 6.14 24.94
N ARG A 458 -9.00 7.06 24.58
CA ARG A 458 -8.66 8.30 23.87
C ARG A 458 -7.84 9.29 24.70
N ALA A 459 -7.87 9.20 26.02
CA ALA A 459 -7.12 10.12 26.87
C ALA A 459 -5.63 9.74 26.91
N SER A 460 -5.33 8.45 27.07
CA SER A 460 -3.95 7.94 27.00
C SER A 460 -3.45 7.68 25.57
N GLY A 461 -4.37 7.55 24.60
CA GLY A 461 -4.03 7.21 23.21
C GLY A 461 -3.68 5.73 23.02
N ILE A 462 -4.04 4.85 23.96
CA ILE A 462 -3.70 3.43 23.91
C ILE A 462 -4.91 2.61 23.47
N SER A 463 -4.70 1.77 22.46
CA SER A 463 -5.67 0.77 22.02
C SER A 463 -5.11 -0.64 22.16
N THR A 464 -5.97 -1.59 22.53
CA THR A 464 -5.61 -3.00 22.66
C THR A 464 -6.32 -3.87 21.64
N TRP A 465 -5.66 -4.95 21.26
CA TRP A 465 -6.06 -5.78 20.14
C TRP A 465 -5.74 -7.24 20.39
N LYS A 466 -6.56 -8.12 19.82
CA LYS A 466 -6.27 -9.56 19.75
C LYS A 466 -6.18 -10.04 18.32
N ALA A 467 -5.50 -11.16 18.16
CA ALA A 467 -5.23 -11.78 16.87
C ALA A 467 -5.49 -13.31 16.89
N PRO A 468 -6.74 -13.78 17.16
CA PRO A 468 -6.98 -15.20 17.43
C PRO A 468 -6.53 -16.17 16.33
N GLY A 469 -6.68 -15.77 15.07
CA GLY A 469 -6.24 -16.59 13.92
C GLY A 469 -4.74 -16.55 13.61
N VAL A 470 -3.93 -15.84 14.42
CA VAL A 470 -2.48 -15.69 14.21
C VAL A 470 -1.72 -16.03 15.50
N THR A 471 -2.08 -15.41 16.64
CA THR A 471 -1.37 -15.54 17.92
C THR A 471 -2.29 -15.95 19.09
N GLY A 472 -3.54 -16.33 18.81
CA GLY A 472 -4.49 -16.72 19.86
C GLY A 472 -4.93 -15.53 20.72
N ASP A 473 -4.83 -15.67 22.04
CA ASP A 473 -5.30 -14.69 23.03
C ASP A 473 -4.28 -13.61 23.38
N GLU A 474 -3.12 -13.58 22.72
CA GLU A 474 -2.11 -12.53 22.93
C GLU A 474 -2.70 -11.14 22.66
N VAL A 475 -2.39 -10.20 23.56
CA VAL A 475 -2.86 -8.82 23.51
C VAL A 475 -1.74 -7.94 22.98
N PHE A 476 -2.05 -7.16 21.94
CA PHE A 476 -1.16 -6.18 21.34
C PHE A 476 -1.65 -4.78 21.64
N GLU A 477 -0.71 -3.84 21.74
CA GLU A 477 -1.00 -2.42 21.94
C GLU A 477 -0.61 -1.62 20.70
N TYR A 478 -1.47 -0.68 20.30
CA TYR A 478 -1.10 0.43 19.42
C TYR A 478 -1.18 1.73 20.21
N HIS A 479 -0.12 2.52 20.14
CA HIS A 479 0.04 3.78 20.86
C HIS A 479 -0.09 4.93 19.87
N ASP A 480 -1.10 5.77 20.03
CA ASP A 480 -1.29 6.98 19.24
C ASP A 480 -0.06 7.91 19.36
N PRO A 481 0.20 8.77 18.35
CA PRO A 481 1.24 9.77 18.48
C PRO A 481 0.86 10.84 19.50
N VAL A 482 1.87 11.47 20.11
CA VAL A 482 1.66 12.71 20.89
C VAL A 482 1.45 13.86 19.90
N ILE A 483 0.29 14.51 19.99
CA ILE A 483 -0.17 15.56 19.06
C ILE A 483 -0.22 16.89 19.77
#